data_AF-A0A183J4U9-F1
#
_entry.id   AF-A0A183J4U9-F1
#
_cell.length_a   1.000
_cell.length_b   1.000
_cell.length_c   1.000
_cell.angle_alpha   90.00
_cell.angle_beta   90.00
_cell.angle_gamma   90.00
#
_symmetry.space_group_name_H-M   'P 1'
#
loop_
_entity.id
_entity.type
_entity.pdbx_description
1 polymer ?
#
loop_
_entity_poly.entity_id
_entity_poly.type
_entity_poly.pdbx_seq_one_letter_code
_entity_poly.pdbx_strand_id
1 'polypeptide(L)'
;MGKFSVNGVWFPSISIAQPADRFVKSGSNVAKPQNCFWTFGEYLEKNIGPKRCQWDRLSELFASGNSLPFIARYRQEVVKELDVDDLRYAQRLFEKARDIDVKVGTVIKKFKEANLLTEDILCTLKSAITVEEVTAFSDTLKTEAKHTLAQRAEIAGLRPPALAILNGNSDVNIMSLVNKNVKGKYGEFAMYIFCFV
;
A
#
# COMPACT_ATOMS: atom_id res chain seq x y z
N MET A 1 -12.27 -31.28 -35.86
CA MET A 1 -12.54 -31.72 -34.48
C MET A 1 -11.76 -33.00 -34.23
N GLY A 2 -10.58 -32.91 -33.61
CA GLY A 2 -9.63 -34.03 -33.49
C GLY A 2 -9.79 -34.80 -32.17
N LYS A 3 -9.69 -36.13 -32.24
CA LYS A 3 -9.59 -37.05 -31.09
C LYS A 3 -8.17 -37.66 -31.10
N PHE A 4 -7.60 -37.89 -29.94
CA PHE A 4 -6.33 -38.62 -29.80
C PHE A 4 -6.54 -39.90 -28.97
N SER A 5 -5.74 -40.93 -29.23
CA SER A 5 -5.87 -42.28 -28.67
C SER A 5 -4.61 -42.67 -27.91
N VAL A 6 -4.77 -43.20 -26.69
CA VAL A 6 -3.68 -43.80 -25.90
C VAL A 6 -4.13 -45.19 -25.47
N ASN A 7 -3.35 -46.22 -25.79
CA ASN A 7 -3.60 -47.64 -25.47
C ASN A 7 -5.02 -48.13 -25.83
N GLY A 8 -5.56 -47.68 -26.97
CA GLY A 8 -6.83 -48.16 -27.51
C GLY A 8 -8.09 -47.57 -26.85
N VAL A 9 -7.94 -46.67 -25.88
CA VAL A 9 -9.05 -45.97 -25.24
C VAL A 9 -9.23 -44.59 -25.86
N TRP A 10 -10.44 -44.29 -26.33
CA TRP A 10 -10.77 -43.05 -27.01
C TRP A 10 -11.22 -41.98 -26.01
N PHE A 11 -10.45 -40.91 -25.91
CA PHE A 11 -10.79 -39.77 -25.06
C PHE A 11 -11.38 -38.62 -25.90
N PRO A 12 -12.48 -37.98 -25.44
CA PRO A 12 -12.90 -36.71 -26.02
C PRO A 12 -11.83 -35.66 -25.73
N SER A 13 -11.57 -34.76 -26.69
CA SER A 13 -10.69 -33.61 -26.48
C SER A 13 -11.27 -32.71 -25.39
N ILE A 14 -10.80 -32.88 -24.16
CA ILE A 14 -10.98 -31.91 -23.09
C ILE A 14 -9.92 -30.83 -23.35
N SER A 15 -10.37 -29.62 -23.66
CA SER A 15 -9.49 -28.45 -23.69
C SER A 15 -8.92 -28.25 -22.28
N ILE A 16 -7.72 -28.78 -22.04
CA ILE A 16 -6.92 -28.45 -20.86
C ILE A 16 -6.53 -26.98 -21.04
N ALA A 17 -7.21 -26.10 -20.30
CA ALA A 17 -6.81 -24.71 -20.19
C ALA A 17 -5.37 -24.68 -19.64
N GLN A 18 -4.46 -24.08 -20.43
CA GLN A 18 -3.09 -23.81 -19.99
C GLN A 18 -3.14 -23.00 -18.69
N PRO A 19 -2.31 -23.28 -17.67
CA PRO A 19 -2.12 -22.38 -16.55
C PRO A 19 -1.19 -21.25 -16.99
N ALA A 20 -1.64 -20.44 -17.95
CA ALA A 20 -0.97 -19.24 -18.42
C ALA A 20 -1.99 -18.10 -18.35
N ASP A 21 -1.98 -17.45 -17.19
CA ASP A 21 -2.30 -16.03 -16.97
C ASP A 21 -2.94 -15.85 -15.59
N ARG A 22 -2.09 -15.90 -14.55
CA ARG A 22 -2.35 -15.13 -13.32
C ARG A 22 -1.72 -13.75 -13.44
N PHE A 23 -1.87 -13.12 -14.60
CA PHE A 23 -1.84 -11.68 -14.68
C PHE A 23 -3.29 -11.24 -14.67
N VAL A 24 -3.70 -10.67 -13.53
CA VAL A 24 -4.90 -9.86 -13.45
C VAL A 24 -4.79 -8.82 -14.55
N LYS A 25 -5.52 -9.00 -15.65
CA LYS A 25 -5.87 -7.87 -16.51
C LYS A 25 -6.82 -7.02 -15.69
N SER A 26 -6.28 -6.11 -14.88
CA SER A 26 -7.03 -4.92 -14.49
C SER A 26 -7.08 -4.02 -15.72
N GLY A 27 -7.88 -4.43 -16.70
CA GLY A 27 -8.50 -3.54 -17.65
C GLY A 27 -9.55 -2.74 -16.91
N SER A 28 -9.11 -1.90 -15.98
CA SER A 28 -9.92 -0.86 -15.43
C SER A 28 -9.46 0.42 -16.12
N ASN A 29 -10.37 1.02 -16.89
CA ASN A 29 -10.45 2.47 -16.96
C ASN A 29 -10.69 2.98 -15.52
N VAL A 30 -9.69 2.87 -14.64
CA VAL A 30 -9.68 3.62 -13.40
C VAL A 30 -9.48 5.04 -13.87
N ALA A 31 -10.58 5.78 -13.94
CA ALA A 31 -10.52 7.22 -13.98
C ALA A 31 -9.47 7.62 -12.93
N LYS A 32 -8.35 8.19 -13.39
CA LYS A 32 -7.25 8.67 -12.57
C LYS A 32 -7.88 9.36 -11.35
N PRO A 33 -7.59 8.96 -10.10
CA PRO A 33 -8.30 9.50 -8.95
C PRO A 33 -8.04 11.01 -8.89
N GLN A 34 -9.01 11.79 -9.37
CA GLN A 34 -8.80 13.22 -9.64
C GLN A 34 -8.85 14.08 -8.39
N ASN A 35 -8.95 13.51 -7.19
CA ASN A 35 -8.75 14.26 -5.96
C ASN A 35 -8.38 13.32 -4.80
N CYS A 36 -7.10 12.96 -4.70
CA CYS A 36 -6.57 12.15 -3.59
C CYS A 36 -6.22 12.96 -2.34
N PHE A 37 -6.44 14.27 -2.39
CA PHE A 37 -5.97 15.20 -1.37
C PHE A 37 -7.17 15.98 -0.86
N TRP A 38 -7.36 15.94 0.46
CA TRP A 38 -8.32 16.80 1.13
C TRP A 38 -7.65 18.13 1.46
N THR A 39 -8.36 19.24 1.30
CA THR A 39 -7.84 20.53 1.81
C THR A 39 -8.20 20.73 3.27
N PHE A 40 -7.43 21.53 4.00
CA PHE A 40 -7.73 21.79 5.41
C PHE A 40 -9.12 22.43 5.61
N GLY A 41 -9.54 23.32 4.71
CA GLY A 41 -10.90 23.88 4.77
C GLY A 41 -12.00 22.83 4.59
N GLU A 42 -11.75 21.80 3.77
CA GLU A 42 -12.62 20.63 3.57
C GLU A 42 -12.73 19.79 4.84
N TYR A 43 -11.59 19.61 5.50
CA TYR A 43 -11.51 18.89 6.76
C TYR A 43 -12.24 19.63 7.88
N LEU A 44 -12.08 20.95 7.99
CA LEU A 44 -12.81 21.75 8.97
C LEU A 44 -14.32 21.79 8.69
N GLU A 45 -14.71 21.89 7.43
CA GLU A 45 -16.11 21.89 7.02
C GLU A 45 -16.84 20.63 7.49
N LYS A 46 -16.18 19.47 7.37
CA LYS A 46 -16.72 18.18 7.81
C LYS A 46 -16.78 18.04 9.34
N ASN A 47 -15.87 18.66 10.09
CA ASN A 47 -15.75 18.47 11.54
C ASN A 47 -16.46 19.53 12.38
N ILE A 48 -16.62 20.76 11.86
CA ILE A 48 -17.20 21.90 12.59
C ILE A 48 -18.51 22.35 11.95
N GLY A 49 -18.52 22.59 10.64
CA GLY A 49 -19.73 22.99 9.92
C GLY A 49 -19.50 23.72 8.60
N PRO A 50 -20.58 24.05 7.87
CA PRO A 50 -20.54 24.55 6.49
C PRO A 50 -20.13 26.02 6.39
N LYS A 51 -18.83 26.31 6.24
CA LYS A 51 -18.26 27.67 6.01
C LYS A 51 -16.95 27.65 5.22
N ARG A 52 -16.92 26.93 4.09
CA ARG A 52 -15.68 26.58 3.37
C ARG A 52 -14.73 27.76 3.11
N CYS A 53 -15.22 28.85 2.53
CA CYS A 53 -14.40 30.03 2.23
C CYS A 53 -13.75 30.67 3.47
N GLN A 54 -14.42 30.60 4.63
CA GLN A 54 -13.86 31.12 5.89
C GLN A 54 -12.79 30.18 6.43
N TRP A 55 -13.03 28.86 6.35
CA TRP A 55 -12.05 27.86 6.76
C TRP A 55 -10.77 27.90 5.94
N ASP A 56 -10.87 28.12 4.62
CA ASP A 56 -9.69 28.27 3.76
C ASP A 56 -8.87 29.50 4.16
N ARG A 57 -9.49 30.66 4.38
CA ARG A 57 -8.78 31.87 4.87
C ARG A 57 -8.19 31.67 6.26
N LEU A 58 -8.90 31.00 7.15
CA LEU A 58 -8.40 30.69 8.49
C LEU A 58 -7.18 29.74 8.42
N SER A 59 -7.19 28.80 7.46
CA SER A 59 -6.06 27.91 7.22
C SER A 59 -4.79 28.66 6.82
N GLU A 60 -4.91 29.69 5.98
CA GLU A 60 -3.79 30.54 5.56
C GLU A 60 -3.23 31.35 6.74
N LEU A 61 -4.10 31.82 7.62
CA LEU A 61 -3.69 32.53 8.84
C LEU A 61 -2.93 31.61 9.82
N PHE A 62 -3.37 30.36 9.97
CA PHE A 62 -2.64 29.38 10.79
C PHE A 62 -1.33 28.94 10.13
N ALA A 63 -1.32 28.74 8.80
CA ALA A 63 -0.12 28.37 8.05
C ALA A 63 0.96 29.45 8.10
N SER A 64 0.57 30.72 8.15
CA SER A 64 1.49 31.85 8.35
C SER A 64 1.98 32.01 9.81
N GLY A 65 1.57 31.12 10.72
CA GLY A 65 2.06 31.09 12.10
C GLY A 65 1.42 32.14 13.01
N ASN A 66 0.28 32.70 12.63
CA ASN A 66 -0.43 33.65 13.50
C ASN A 66 -1.01 32.93 14.72
N SER A 67 -0.90 33.57 15.90
CA SER A 67 -1.48 33.04 17.12
C SER A 67 -3.00 33.27 17.17
N LEU A 68 -3.72 32.38 17.84
CA LEU A 68 -5.18 32.49 18.00
C LEU A 68 -5.61 33.85 18.61
N PRO A 69 -4.95 34.39 19.66
CA PRO A 69 -5.30 35.71 20.19
C PRO A 69 -5.09 36.84 19.18
N PHE A 70 -4.07 36.74 18.33
CA PHE A 70 -3.81 37.73 17.28
C PHE A 70 -4.92 37.70 16.21
N ILE A 71 -5.31 36.50 15.77
CA ILE A 71 -6.39 36.30 14.79
C ILE A 71 -7.71 36.83 15.34
N ALA A 72 -8.07 36.46 16.58
CA ALA A 72 -9.31 36.92 17.21
C ALA A 72 -9.38 38.44 17.38
N ARG A 73 -8.24 39.11 17.59
CA ARG A 73 -8.18 40.56 17.81
C ARG A 73 -8.04 41.38 16.52
N TYR A 74 -7.26 40.92 15.55
CA TYR A 74 -6.83 41.72 14.40
C TYR A 74 -7.26 41.15 13.04
N ARG A 75 -7.95 40.00 13.02
CA ARG A 75 -8.48 39.35 11.81
C ARG A 75 -9.98 39.07 11.94
N GLN A 76 -10.71 40.01 12.53
CA GLN A 76 -12.13 39.89 12.79
C GLN A 76 -12.94 39.70 11.51
N GLU A 77 -12.47 40.22 10.38
CA GLU A 77 -13.09 40.04 9.06
C GLU A 77 -13.20 38.57 8.64
N VAL A 78 -12.29 37.70 9.10
CA VAL A 78 -12.33 36.25 8.85
C VAL A 78 -13.14 35.53 9.93
N VAL A 79 -13.08 36.02 11.17
CA VAL A 79 -13.68 35.40 12.36
C VAL A 79 -15.14 35.81 12.61
N LYS A 80 -15.66 36.85 11.95
CA LYS A 80 -16.95 37.53 12.27
C LYS A 80 -18.15 36.65 12.61
N GLU A 81 -18.23 35.44 12.07
CA GLU A 81 -19.34 34.50 12.28
C GLU A 81 -18.95 33.25 13.09
N LEU A 82 -17.72 33.17 13.58
CA LEU A 82 -17.13 32.02 14.27
C LEU A 82 -17.07 32.30 15.77
N ASP A 83 -17.48 31.31 16.56
CA ASP A 83 -17.34 31.39 18.01
C ASP A 83 -15.86 31.17 18.41
N VAL A 84 -15.48 31.70 19.57
CA VAL A 84 -14.13 31.51 20.14
C VAL A 84 -13.85 30.02 20.38
N ASP A 85 -14.87 29.25 20.75
CA ASP A 85 -14.76 27.80 20.93
C ASP A 85 -14.52 27.07 19.61
N ASP A 86 -15.19 27.49 18.52
CA ASP A 86 -14.96 26.96 17.17
C ASP A 86 -13.52 27.24 16.71
N LEU A 87 -13.01 28.45 16.96
CA LEU A 87 -11.64 28.82 16.63
C LEU A 87 -10.60 27.98 17.37
N ARG A 88 -10.82 27.76 18.68
CA ARG A 88 -9.96 26.88 19.49
C ARG A 88 -9.99 25.45 18.98
N TYR A 89 -11.17 24.97 18.56
CA TYR A 89 -11.29 23.62 18.01
C TYR A 89 -10.63 23.50 16.63
N ALA A 90 -10.82 24.49 15.76
CA ALA A 90 -10.16 24.58 14.47
C ALA A 90 -8.63 24.57 14.60
N GLN A 91 -8.09 25.28 15.59
CA GLN A 91 -6.65 25.25 15.87
C GLN A 91 -6.17 23.83 16.24
N ARG A 92 -6.90 23.11 17.11
CA ARG A 92 -6.55 21.72 17.46
C ARG A 92 -6.60 20.81 16.24
N LEU A 93 -7.58 20.99 15.36
CA LEU A 93 -7.68 20.23 14.10
C LEU A 93 -6.55 20.57 13.13
N PHE A 94 -6.11 21.83 13.08
CA PHE A 94 -4.96 22.26 12.27
C PHE A 94 -3.67 21.60 12.73
N GLU A 95 -3.43 21.55 14.04
CA GLU A 95 -2.27 20.86 14.59
C GLU A 95 -2.29 19.36 14.25
N LYS A 96 -3.45 18.71 14.39
CA LYS A 96 -3.62 17.30 13.98
C LYS A 96 -3.36 17.09 12.48
N ALA A 97 -3.90 17.95 11.62
CA ALA A 97 -3.69 17.89 10.17
C ALA A 97 -2.21 18.03 9.83
N ARG A 98 -1.50 18.94 10.49
CA ARG A 98 -0.05 19.12 10.32
C ARG A 98 0.73 17.88 10.74
N ASP A 99 0.34 17.23 11.84
CA ASP A 99 0.99 16.01 12.31
C ASP A 99 0.81 14.85 11.31
N ILE A 100 -0.37 14.76 10.68
CA ILE A 100 -0.65 13.83 9.59
C ILE A 100 0.24 14.13 8.39
N ASP A 101 0.31 15.38 7.93
CA ASP A 101 1.15 15.79 6.80
C ASP A 101 2.63 15.47 7.02
N VAL A 102 3.14 15.75 8.22
CA VAL A 102 4.51 15.40 8.60
C VAL A 102 4.70 13.89 8.52
N LYS A 103 3.77 13.10 9.08
CA LYS A 103 3.86 11.64 9.07
C LYS A 103 3.81 11.10 7.64
N VAL A 104 2.85 11.54 6.83
CA VAL A 104 2.72 11.17 5.41
C VAL A 104 4.02 11.50 4.68
N GLY A 105 4.58 12.69 4.87
CA GLY A 105 5.87 13.09 4.28
C GLY A 105 7.02 12.16 4.68
N THR A 106 7.11 11.74 5.95
CA THR A 106 8.14 10.78 6.38
C THR A 106 7.95 9.40 5.75
N VAL A 107 6.71 8.95 5.58
CA VAL A 107 6.40 7.65 4.99
C VAL A 107 6.68 7.65 3.49
N ILE A 108 6.30 8.71 2.77
CA ILE A 108 6.62 8.90 1.35
C ILE A 108 8.12 8.88 1.12
N LYS A 109 8.91 9.57 1.96
CA LYS A 109 10.38 9.54 1.88
C LYS A 109 10.93 8.12 2.00
N LYS A 110 10.46 7.35 2.98
CA LYS A 110 10.85 5.93 3.16
C LYS A 110 10.51 5.07 1.95
N PHE A 111 9.31 5.23 1.38
CA PHE A 111 8.92 4.47 0.18
C PHE A 111 9.72 4.87 -1.06
N LYS A 112 10.08 6.16 -1.18
CA LYS A 112 10.95 6.65 -2.25
C LYS A 112 12.36 6.05 -2.16
N GLU A 113 12.94 5.99 -0.96
CA GLU A 113 14.24 5.35 -0.72
C GLU A 113 14.22 3.85 -1.02
N ALA A 114 13.09 3.19 -0.77
CA ALA A 114 12.90 1.77 -1.05
C ALA A 114 12.46 1.45 -2.49
N ASN A 115 12.33 2.45 -3.39
CA ASN A 115 11.85 2.32 -4.77
C ASN A 115 10.48 1.61 -4.91
N LEU A 116 9.64 1.66 -3.88
CA LEU A 116 8.32 1.03 -3.81
C LEU A 116 7.18 2.05 -4.04
N LEU A 117 7.51 3.24 -4.54
CA LEU A 117 6.57 4.36 -4.63
C LEU A 117 5.74 4.29 -5.92
N THR A 118 4.45 3.98 -5.78
CA THR A 118 3.46 3.99 -6.88
C THR A 118 2.48 5.16 -6.72
N GLU A 119 1.89 5.64 -7.83
CA GLU A 119 0.86 6.69 -7.80
C GLU A 119 -0.32 6.33 -6.89
N ASP A 120 -0.73 5.07 -6.85
CA ASP A 120 -1.82 4.59 -5.99
C ASP A 120 -1.48 4.74 -4.50
N ILE A 121 -0.27 4.33 -4.11
CA ILE A 121 0.23 4.44 -2.72
C ILE A 121 0.29 5.90 -2.29
N LEU A 122 0.76 6.78 -3.19
CA LEU A 122 0.77 8.23 -2.96
C LEU A 122 -0.64 8.78 -2.76
N CYS A 123 -1.60 8.34 -3.57
CA CYS A 123 -3.00 8.75 -3.47
C CYS A 123 -3.59 8.31 -2.12
N THR A 124 -3.40 7.04 -1.74
CA THR A 124 -3.90 6.49 -0.47
C THR A 124 -3.31 7.21 0.73
N LEU A 125 -2.00 7.46 0.73
CA LEU A 125 -1.33 8.18 1.82
C LEU A 125 -1.83 9.61 1.98
N LYS A 126 -2.09 10.31 0.86
CA LYS A 126 -2.61 11.69 0.89
C LYS A 126 -4.09 11.77 1.27
N SER A 127 -4.85 10.70 1.06
CA SER A 127 -6.27 10.64 1.44
C SER A 127 -6.50 10.30 2.92
N ALA A 128 -5.45 9.88 3.64
CA ALA A 128 -5.57 9.46 5.03
C ALA A 128 -6.00 10.63 5.92
N ILE A 129 -6.91 10.35 6.87
CA ILE A 129 -7.52 11.36 7.74
C ILE A 129 -6.93 11.29 9.15
N THR A 130 -6.27 10.19 9.50
CA THR A 130 -5.69 9.95 10.82
C THR A 130 -4.24 9.48 10.73
N VAL A 131 -3.44 9.78 11.76
CA VAL A 131 -2.04 9.33 11.84
C VAL A 131 -1.97 7.82 11.94
N GLU A 132 -2.94 7.22 12.62
CA GLU A 132 -3.11 5.79 12.82
C GLU A 132 -3.30 5.08 11.48
N GLU A 133 -4.18 5.58 10.60
CA GLU A 133 -4.37 5.05 9.25
C GLU A 133 -3.06 5.04 8.44
N VAL A 134 -2.32 6.15 8.47
CA VAL A 134 -1.03 6.27 7.78
C VAL A 134 -0.03 5.23 8.32
N THR A 135 0.02 5.04 9.64
CA THR A 135 0.91 4.05 10.25
C THR A 135 0.52 2.63 9.88
N ALA A 136 -0.77 2.29 10.00
CA ALA A 136 -1.29 0.98 9.69
C ALA A 136 -1.02 0.61 8.23
N PHE A 137 -1.28 1.54 7.30
CA PHE A 137 -0.98 1.34 5.88
C PHE A 137 0.52 1.17 5.60
N SER A 138 1.38 1.92 6.30
CA SER A 138 2.82 1.74 6.17
C SER A 138 3.29 0.37 6.68
N ASP A 139 2.60 -0.20 7.66
CA ASP A 139 2.97 -1.48 8.28
C ASP A 139 2.46 -2.69 7.50
N THR A 140 1.28 -2.60 6.86
CA THR A 140 0.80 -3.64 5.92
C THR A 140 1.79 -3.81 4.77
N LEU A 141 2.24 -2.71 4.17
CA LEU A 141 3.23 -2.73 3.09
C LEU A 141 4.61 -3.27 3.52
N LYS A 142 5.06 -3.01 4.75
CA LYS A 142 6.29 -3.63 5.29
C LYS A 142 6.11 -5.12 5.55
N THR A 143 4.91 -5.54 5.94
CA THR A 143 4.62 -6.94 6.26
C THR A 143 4.57 -7.79 4.99
N GLU A 144 4.00 -7.26 3.91
CA GLU A 144 4.09 -7.82 2.55
C GLU A 144 5.54 -8.01 2.09
N ALA A 145 6.45 -7.10 2.49
CA ALA A 145 7.87 -7.17 2.14
C ALA A 145 8.65 -8.26 2.92
N LYS A 146 8.07 -8.85 3.98
CA LYS A 146 8.65 -10.05 4.61
C LYS A 146 8.26 -11.25 3.76
N HIS A 147 9.14 -11.64 2.84
CA HIS A 147 8.93 -12.82 2.01
C HIS A 147 8.48 -14.02 2.87
N THR A 148 7.35 -14.61 2.50
CA THR A 148 6.85 -15.85 3.11
C THR A 148 7.90 -16.94 2.97
N LEU A 149 7.76 -18.05 3.73
CA LEU A 149 8.73 -19.13 3.60
C LEU A 149 8.82 -19.58 2.12
N ALA A 150 7.67 -19.87 1.50
CA ALA A 150 7.59 -20.19 0.07
C ALA A 150 8.31 -19.16 -0.83
N GLN A 151 8.08 -17.85 -0.66
CA GLN A 151 8.72 -16.82 -1.50
C GLN A 151 10.24 -16.75 -1.31
N ARG A 152 10.74 -16.90 -0.06
CA ARG A 152 12.19 -16.97 0.19
C ARG A 152 12.83 -18.17 -0.50
N ALA A 153 12.10 -19.27 -0.58
CA ALA A 153 12.55 -20.47 -1.29
C ALA A 153 12.54 -20.31 -2.81
N GLU A 154 11.57 -19.58 -3.38
CA GLU A 154 11.59 -19.21 -4.80
C GLU A 154 12.81 -18.36 -5.14
N ILE A 155 13.08 -17.33 -4.32
CA ILE A 155 14.25 -16.45 -4.48
C ILE A 155 15.56 -17.26 -4.38
N ALA A 156 15.59 -18.29 -3.52
CA ALA A 156 16.71 -19.22 -3.39
C ALA A 156 16.85 -20.20 -4.58
N GLY A 157 15.89 -20.22 -5.52
CA GLY A 157 15.89 -21.13 -6.65
C GLY A 157 15.45 -22.55 -6.30
N LEU A 158 14.72 -22.76 -5.20
CA LEU A 158 14.26 -24.08 -4.74
C LEU A 158 12.99 -24.57 -5.42
N ARG A 159 12.37 -23.75 -6.27
CA ARG A 159 11.13 -24.09 -6.99
C ARG A 159 11.30 -25.24 -8.00
N PRO A 160 12.31 -25.24 -8.90
CA PRO A 160 12.51 -26.36 -9.83
C PRO A 160 12.81 -27.70 -9.14
N PRO A 161 13.67 -27.78 -8.10
CA PRO A 161 13.85 -29.00 -7.30
C PRO A 161 12.56 -29.53 -6.68
N ALA A 162 11.75 -28.66 -6.07
CA ALA A 162 10.51 -29.07 -5.41
C ALA A 162 9.50 -29.68 -6.39
N LEU A 163 9.37 -29.10 -7.59
CA LEU A 163 8.51 -29.64 -8.66
C LEU A 163 8.99 -31.00 -9.16
N ALA A 164 10.30 -31.23 -9.25
CA ALA A 164 10.86 -32.51 -9.68
C ALA A 164 10.53 -33.63 -8.66
N ILE A 165 10.63 -33.33 -7.36
CA ILE A 165 10.25 -34.26 -6.28
C ILE A 165 8.75 -34.55 -6.32
N LEU A 166 7.92 -33.51 -6.48
CA LEU A 166 6.46 -33.66 -6.57
C LEU A 166 6.01 -34.54 -7.75
N ASN A 167 6.74 -34.47 -8.88
CA ASN A 167 6.48 -35.28 -10.07
C ASN A 167 7.01 -36.73 -9.95
N GLY A 168 7.53 -37.14 -8.78
CA GLY A 168 7.94 -38.52 -8.52
C GLY A 168 9.41 -38.84 -8.84
N ASN A 169 10.23 -37.83 -9.19
CA ASN A 169 11.67 -38.05 -9.32
C ASN A 169 12.33 -38.00 -7.93
N SER A 170 12.79 -39.16 -7.44
CA SER A 170 13.44 -39.29 -6.13
C SER A 170 14.92 -38.88 -6.12
N ASP A 171 15.59 -38.89 -7.27
CA ASP A 171 17.04 -38.63 -7.40
C ASP A 171 17.36 -37.18 -7.80
N VAL A 172 16.83 -36.21 -7.06
CA VAL A 172 17.10 -34.78 -7.32
C VAL A 172 18.23 -34.30 -6.41
N ASN A 173 19.39 -33.98 -7.00
CA ASN A 173 20.48 -33.36 -6.26
C ASN A 173 20.16 -31.87 -6.02
N ILE A 174 19.62 -31.56 -4.84
CA ILE A 174 19.21 -30.22 -4.45
C ILE A 174 20.41 -29.23 -4.48
N MET A 175 21.61 -29.71 -4.16
CA MET A 175 22.81 -28.86 -4.03
C MET A 175 23.31 -28.30 -5.37
N SER A 176 23.01 -28.96 -6.49
CA SER A 176 23.39 -28.46 -7.82
C SER A 176 22.40 -27.43 -8.37
N LEU A 177 21.14 -27.45 -7.91
CA LEU A 177 20.04 -26.64 -8.44
C LEU A 177 19.79 -25.34 -7.66
N VAL A 178 20.33 -25.23 -6.44
CA VAL A 178 20.24 -24.01 -5.61
C VAL A 178 21.18 -22.93 -6.12
N ASN A 179 20.69 -21.69 -6.17
CA ASN A 179 21.49 -20.54 -6.58
C ASN A 179 22.57 -20.23 -5.55
N LYS A 180 23.84 -20.48 -5.91
CA LYS A 180 25.03 -20.30 -5.03
C LYS A 180 25.25 -18.86 -4.54
N ASN A 181 24.59 -17.88 -5.18
CA ASN A 181 24.73 -16.46 -4.85
C ASN A 181 23.84 -16.00 -3.68
N VAL A 182 22.94 -16.85 -3.18
CA VAL A 182 22.02 -16.49 -2.09
C VAL A 182 22.67 -16.84 -0.75
N LYS A 183 23.02 -15.82 0.05
CA LYS A 183 23.52 -15.99 1.42
C LYS A 183 22.37 -16.45 2.34
N GLY A 184 22.33 -17.74 2.67
CA GLY A 184 21.43 -18.31 3.67
C GLY A 184 22.00 -19.62 4.22
N LYS A 185 21.74 -19.93 5.50
CA LYS A 185 22.24 -21.16 6.11
C LYS A 185 21.52 -22.37 5.49
N TYR A 186 22.27 -23.26 4.83
CA TYR A 186 21.76 -24.47 4.16
C TYR A 186 20.81 -25.33 5.03
N GLY A 187 20.94 -25.28 6.35
CA GLY A 187 20.06 -25.99 7.30
C GLY A 187 18.63 -25.46 7.42
N GLU A 188 18.35 -24.19 7.09
CA GLU A 188 16.98 -23.66 7.10
C GLU A 188 16.20 -24.10 5.86
N PHE A 189 16.87 -24.27 4.70
CA PHE A 189 16.25 -24.55 3.40
C PHE A 189 15.52 -25.91 3.30
N ALA A 190 15.84 -26.89 4.15
CA ALA A 190 15.13 -28.16 4.18
C ALA A 190 13.64 -27.99 4.57
N MET A 191 13.31 -27.03 5.44
CA MET A 191 11.91 -26.71 5.79
C MET A 191 11.14 -26.09 4.63
N TYR A 192 11.84 -25.46 3.69
CA TYR A 192 11.21 -24.69 2.62
C TYR A 192 10.72 -25.56 1.46
N ILE A 193 11.32 -26.73 1.24
CA ILE A 193 10.87 -27.71 0.24
C ILE A 193 9.49 -28.26 0.62
N PHE A 194 9.25 -28.49 1.92
CA PHE A 194 7.94 -28.86 2.46
C PHE A 194 6.85 -27.80 2.29
N CYS A 195 7.20 -26.56 1.93
CA CYS A 195 6.20 -25.52 1.68
C CYS A 195 5.62 -25.60 0.24
N PHE A 196 6.23 -26.41 -0.64
CA PHE A 196 5.82 -26.61 -2.04
C PHE A 196 5.17 -27.97 -2.33
N VAL A 197 5.26 -28.91 -1.38
CA VAL A 197 4.65 -30.25 -1.43
C VAL A 197 3.42 -30.24 -0.53
#